data_AF-A0A7S1F8V7-F1
#
_entry.id   AF-A0A7S1F8V7-F1
#
_cell.length_a   1.000
_cell.length_b   1.000
_cell.length_c   1.000
_cell.angle_alpha   90.00
_cell.angle_beta   90.00
_cell.angle_gamma   90.00
#
_symmetry.space_group_name_H-M   'P 1'
#
loop_
_entity.id
_entity.type
_entity.pdbx_description
1 polymer ?
#
loop_
_entity_poly.entity_id
_entity_poly.type
_entity_poly.pdbx_seq_one_letter_code
_entity_poly.pdbx_strand_id
1 'polypeptide(L)'
;EEWVTHWLTTRRFRGHPASTVDWWGALLTYHLLQEDRDVTLADQAFACDNGALPLPIYTACSRRLLAGASRRMGDSESETCLQCRARFGIGVMHSRSHHCQACGRLVCEKCSRHKAVLGQGVDLGEEEVRICDRCWQTRSFEEVPAPAGSDGWDWWEFTPFEVRQLQSRVSQRVSDDRAEEDLPPDVRAAACPAWAFGRRFKQGTSSSSSGEDGVGRILGVCGSAFCATLERVKEEGFLKPGATEAAMRAVLKRPKGDDHLFEPAEFHDPREELEAGRGTKPIRLVDGGFDFNHPLPPLLQPERALDVIIAFDYAEYRTGQRPGDVHGEWWRCIRNCRRNGLHLPPMEVDRLLEEPVSVFPGDESKGQPTLVVLHLFKVPGDPEDGFDPMGNAQAGGFCAVLSAKYTPEDYDTLVKFNRERLLSAVDKIKEAMLDRLRARG
;
A
#
# COMPACT_ATOMS: atom_id res chain seq x y z
N GLU A 1 -19.44 1.30 19.83
CA GLU A 1 -20.16 1.71 18.60
C GLU A 1 -20.51 3.20 18.56
N GLU A 2 -21.14 3.78 19.61
CA GLU A 2 -21.45 5.22 19.65
C GLU A 2 -20.22 6.13 19.43
N TRP A 3 -19.06 5.72 19.96
CA TRP A 3 -17.79 6.43 19.77
C TRP A 3 -17.40 6.56 18.28
N VAL A 4 -17.56 5.50 17.48
CA VAL A 4 -17.21 5.50 16.04
C VAL A 4 -18.08 6.51 15.28
N THR A 5 -19.39 6.51 15.54
CA THR A 5 -20.32 7.47 14.94
C THR A 5 -20.00 8.90 15.35
N HIS A 6 -19.70 9.13 16.63
CA HIS A 6 -19.32 10.45 17.14
C HIS A 6 -18.03 10.94 16.48
N TRP A 7 -16.99 10.11 16.39
CA TRP A 7 -15.71 10.44 15.77
C TRP A 7 -15.87 10.85 14.30
N LEU A 8 -16.58 10.05 13.50
CA LEU A 8 -16.85 10.36 12.08
C LEU A 8 -17.67 11.64 11.90
N THR A 9 -18.63 11.87 12.80
CA THR A 9 -19.48 13.07 12.76
C THR A 9 -18.66 14.32 13.06
N THR A 10 -17.85 14.31 14.12
CA THR A 10 -16.94 15.40 14.49
C THR A 10 -15.97 15.74 13.36
N ARG A 11 -15.41 14.73 12.69
CA ARG A 11 -14.54 14.91 11.52
C ARG A 11 -15.22 15.69 10.40
N ARG A 12 -16.44 15.28 10.04
CA ARG A 12 -17.24 15.93 8.99
C ARG A 12 -17.60 17.36 9.37
N PHE A 13 -17.92 17.61 10.64
CA PHE A 13 -18.16 18.97 11.16
C PHE A 13 -16.92 19.86 11.07
N ARG A 14 -15.72 19.31 11.27
CA ARG A 14 -14.43 20.02 11.09
C ARG A 14 -14.05 20.25 9.62
N GLY A 15 -14.87 19.83 8.67
CA GLY A 15 -14.66 20.04 7.23
C GLY A 15 -13.65 19.08 6.60
N HIS A 16 -13.26 18.01 7.30
CA HIS A 16 -12.43 16.96 6.72
C HIS A 16 -13.30 15.94 5.96
N PRO A 17 -12.81 15.40 4.84
CA PRO A 17 -13.48 14.29 4.15
C PRO A 17 -13.54 13.05 5.07
N ALA A 18 -14.61 12.28 4.92
CA ALA A 18 -14.83 11.01 5.60
C ALA A 18 -15.06 9.91 4.56
N SER A 19 -14.25 8.85 4.58
CA SER A 19 -14.31 7.72 3.64
C SER A 19 -14.48 6.38 4.36
N THR A 20 -14.61 5.29 3.59
CA THR A 20 -14.65 3.92 4.14
C THR A 20 -13.38 3.59 4.93
N VAL A 21 -12.24 4.13 4.53
CA VAL A 21 -10.95 3.98 5.24
C VAL A 21 -11.03 4.61 6.62
N ASP A 22 -11.71 5.75 6.75
CA ASP A 22 -11.84 6.45 8.02
C ASP A 22 -12.74 5.68 9.00
N TRP A 23 -13.82 5.10 8.48
CA TRP A 23 -14.65 4.20 9.26
C TRP A 23 -13.90 2.95 9.70
N TRP A 24 -13.11 2.35 8.80
CA TRP A 24 -12.25 1.20 9.12
C TRP A 24 -11.21 1.54 10.19
N GLY A 25 -10.52 2.67 10.07
CA GLY A 25 -9.59 3.15 11.09
C GLY A 25 -10.24 3.39 12.44
N ALA A 26 -11.48 3.91 12.46
CA ALA A 26 -12.25 4.07 13.69
C ALA A 26 -12.64 2.72 14.31
N LEU A 27 -12.97 1.70 13.51
CA LEU A 27 -13.19 0.35 14.02
C LEU A 27 -11.93 -0.27 14.62
N LEU A 28 -10.80 -0.17 13.90
CA LEU A 28 -9.51 -0.64 14.41
C LEU A 28 -9.16 0.04 15.73
N THR A 29 -9.36 1.36 15.83
CA THR A 29 -9.16 2.12 17.06
C THR A 29 -10.04 1.61 18.20
N TYR A 30 -11.32 1.38 17.90
CA TYR A 30 -12.29 0.93 18.90
C TYR A 30 -11.92 -0.45 19.46
N HIS A 31 -11.47 -1.38 18.61
CA HIS A 31 -11.17 -2.75 18.98
C HIS A 31 -9.74 -2.96 19.53
N LEU A 32 -8.74 -2.28 18.95
CA LEU A 32 -7.32 -2.48 19.29
C LEU A 32 -6.83 -1.53 20.37
N LEU A 33 -7.19 -0.24 20.30
CA LEU A 33 -6.61 0.78 21.19
C LEU A 33 -7.40 0.97 22.48
N GLN A 34 -8.67 0.56 22.52
CA GLN A 34 -9.51 0.50 23.73
C GLN A 34 -9.58 1.80 24.55
N GLU A 35 -8.70 2.02 25.52
CA GLU A 35 -8.64 3.24 26.35
C GLU A 35 -7.78 4.33 25.69
N ASP A 36 -6.82 3.95 24.83
CA ASP A 36 -5.84 4.82 24.18
C ASP A 36 -6.33 5.36 22.82
N ARG A 37 -7.65 5.59 22.67
CA ARG A 37 -8.26 5.93 21.37
C ARG A 37 -7.87 7.30 20.82
N ASP A 38 -7.39 8.18 21.68
CA ASP A 38 -7.03 9.56 21.33
C ASP A 38 -5.52 9.74 21.09
N VAL A 39 -4.72 8.66 21.22
CA VAL A 39 -3.29 8.69 20.92
C VAL A 39 -3.05 9.04 19.46
N THR A 40 -2.11 9.95 19.24
CA THR A 40 -1.71 10.44 17.92
C THR A 40 -0.40 9.80 17.44
N LEU A 41 0.00 10.08 16.19
CA LEU A 41 1.31 9.63 15.70
C LEU A 41 2.43 10.41 16.41
N ALA A 42 2.25 11.72 16.62
CA ALA A 42 3.24 12.55 17.29
C ALA A 42 3.46 12.17 18.76
N ASP A 43 2.44 11.68 19.47
CA ASP A 43 2.59 11.23 20.87
C ASP A 43 3.62 10.10 21.02
N GLN A 44 3.81 9.28 19.98
CA GLN A 44 4.80 8.21 19.99
C GLN A 44 6.24 8.72 20.04
N ALA A 45 6.49 10.01 19.73
CA ALA A 45 7.81 10.61 19.81
C ALA A 45 8.37 10.51 21.24
N PHE A 46 7.51 10.64 22.26
CA PHE A 46 7.90 10.49 23.66
C PHE A 46 8.51 9.12 23.99
N ALA A 47 8.15 8.09 23.22
CA ALA A 47 8.63 6.73 23.44
C ALA A 47 9.98 6.46 22.75
N CYS A 48 10.35 7.22 21.72
CA CYS A 48 11.53 6.96 20.90
C CYS A 48 12.54 8.13 20.79
N ASP A 49 12.23 9.31 21.32
CA ASP A 49 13.10 10.50 21.25
C ASP A 49 14.45 10.33 21.95
N ASN A 50 14.49 9.53 23.02
CA ASN A 50 15.67 9.21 23.80
C ASN A 50 16.46 8.00 23.27
N GLY A 51 15.99 7.38 22.18
CA GLY A 51 16.61 6.21 21.56
C GLY A 51 16.44 4.89 22.33
N ALA A 52 15.59 4.82 23.35
CA ALA A 52 15.32 3.58 24.09
C ALA A 52 14.52 2.55 23.28
N LEU A 53 13.69 3.03 22.34
CA LEU A 53 12.94 2.20 21.41
C LEU A 53 13.32 2.54 19.96
N PRO A 54 13.30 1.55 19.04
CA PRO A 54 13.48 1.82 17.61
C PRO A 54 12.45 2.83 17.11
N LEU A 55 12.84 3.66 16.13
CA LEU A 55 11.93 4.57 15.45
C LEU A 55 10.83 3.77 14.74
N PRO A 56 9.54 3.93 15.09
CA PRO A 56 8.47 3.30 14.33
C PRO A 56 8.28 4.04 13.01
N ILE A 57 8.16 3.27 11.92
CA ILE A 57 7.89 3.78 10.58
C ILE A 57 6.70 3.02 10.00
N TYR A 58 5.61 3.74 9.75
CA TYR A 58 4.45 3.23 9.03
C TYR A 58 4.51 3.68 7.58
N THR A 59 3.78 3.00 6.71
CA THR A 59 3.82 3.28 5.27
C THR A 59 2.47 3.17 4.60
N ALA A 60 2.30 3.94 3.54
CA ALA A 60 1.16 3.90 2.65
C ALA A 60 1.61 4.18 1.21
N CYS A 61 0.70 4.02 0.26
CA CYS A 61 0.95 4.39 -1.12
C CYS A 61 -0.12 5.38 -1.60
N SER A 62 0.29 6.36 -2.40
CA SER A 62 -0.62 7.14 -3.24
C SER A 62 -0.49 6.68 -4.68
N ARG A 63 -1.63 6.49 -5.35
CA ARG A 63 -1.62 6.20 -6.78
C ARG A 63 -1.25 7.47 -7.54
N ARG A 64 -0.13 7.45 -8.26
CA ARG A 64 0.19 8.43 -9.28
C ARG A 64 -0.78 8.19 -10.43
N LEU A 65 -1.83 9.00 -10.49
CA LEU A 65 -2.64 9.15 -11.70
C LEU A 65 -1.79 9.93 -12.70
N LEU A 66 -0.81 9.26 -13.30
CA LEU A 66 -0.11 9.80 -14.46
C LEU A 66 -1.19 10.07 -15.52
N ALA A 67 -1.27 11.31 -15.99
CA ALA A 67 -2.05 11.62 -17.18
C ALA A 67 -1.59 10.67 -18.28
N GLY A 68 -2.49 9.80 -18.74
CA GLY A 68 -2.22 8.84 -19.82
C GLY A 68 -1.50 7.53 -19.47
N ALA A 69 -1.08 7.24 -18.23
CA ALA A 69 -0.50 5.91 -17.91
C ALA A 69 -1.60 4.88 -17.61
N SER A 70 -2.19 4.37 -18.67
CA SER A 70 -3.11 3.26 -18.66
C SER A 70 -2.31 1.95 -18.67
N ARG A 71 -1.93 1.40 -17.51
CA ARG A 71 -1.57 -0.04 -17.48
C ARG A 71 -2.81 -0.81 -17.91
N ARG A 72 -2.72 -1.48 -19.05
CA ARG A 72 -3.73 -2.44 -19.46
C ARG A 72 -3.74 -3.58 -18.47
N MET A 73 -4.86 -3.75 -17.79
CA MET A 73 -5.08 -4.77 -16.79
C MET A 73 -5.07 -6.15 -17.46
N GLY A 74 -4.50 -7.18 -16.84
CA GLY A 74 -4.62 -8.55 -17.35
C GLY A 74 -6.04 -9.10 -17.19
N ASP A 75 -6.46 -10.00 -18.08
CA ASP A 75 -7.81 -10.58 -18.08
C ASP A 75 -8.16 -11.33 -16.77
N SER A 76 -7.15 -11.85 -16.06
CA SER A 76 -7.30 -12.57 -14.79
C SER A 76 -7.28 -11.67 -13.55
N GLU A 77 -7.00 -10.37 -13.71
CA GLU A 77 -6.88 -9.44 -12.58
C GLU A 77 -8.25 -9.02 -12.02
N SER A 78 -9.34 -9.20 -12.77
CA SER A 78 -10.71 -8.99 -12.26
C SER A 78 -11.73 -9.91 -12.91
N GLU A 79 -12.51 -10.60 -12.08
CA GLU A 79 -13.68 -11.39 -12.50
C GLU A 79 -14.97 -10.56 -12.60
N THR A 80 -14.89 -9.23 -12.39
CA THR A 80 -16.06 -8.34 -12.40
C THR A 80 -15.77 -7.03 -13.12
N CYS A 81 -16.81 -6.42 -13.69
CA CYS A 81 -16.72 -5.10 -14.30
C CYS A 81 -16.30 -4.03 -13.28
N LEU A 82 -15.21 -3.31 -13.54
CA LEU A 82 -14.69 -2.28 -12.64
C LEU A 82 -15.51 -0.98 -12.62
N GLN A 83 -16.61 -0.92 -13.36
CA GLN A 83 -17.54 0.20 -13.34
C GLN A 83 -18.90 -0.14 -12.72
N CYS A 84 -19.45 -1.33 -12.99
CA CYS A 84 -20.78 -1.73 -12.50
C CYS A 84 -20.79 -3.00 -11.65
N ARG A 85 -19.64 -3.66 -11.48
CA ARG A 85 -19.43 -4.89 -10.70
C ARG A 85 -20.19 -6.13 -11.16
N ALA A 86 -20.77 -6.10 -12.37
CA ALA A 86 -21.32 -7.29 -13.00
C ALA A 86 -20.21 -8.35 -13.18
N ARG A 87 -20.48 -9.60 -12.77
CA ARG A 87 -19.56 -10.73 -12.98
C ARG A 87 -19.33 -11.01 -14.45
N PHE A 88 -18.06 -11.20 -14.81
CA PHE A 88 -17.67 -11.77 -16.08
C PHE A 88 -17.81 -13.29 -16.01
N GLY A 89 -18.12 -13.94 -17.13
CA GLY A 89 -18.28 -15.39 -17.15
C GLY A 89 -18.66 -15.94 -18.52
N ILE A 90 -18.69 -17.27 -18.61
CA ILE A 90 -19.06 -18.02 -19.82
C ILE A 90 -20.52 -18.48 -19.67
N GLY A 91 -21.44 -17.91 -20.45
CA GLY A 91 -22.85 -18.30 -20.49
C GLY A 91 -23.80 -17.15 -20.86
N VAL A 92 -25.06 -17.49 -21.17
CA VAL A 92 -26.08 -16.56 -21.73
C VAL A 92 -26.45 -15.41 -20.78
N MET A 93 -26.21 -15.55 -19.47
CA MET A 93 -26.48 -14.53 -18.44
C MET A 93 -25.25 -13.73 -17.98
N HIS A 94 -24.07 -13.95 -18.56
CA HIS A 94 -22.82 -13.31 -18.14
C HIS A 94 -22.27 -12.36 -19.22
N SER A 95 -21.74 -11.20 -18.81
CA SER A 95 -21.14 -10.24 -19.74
C SER A 95 -19.69 -10.62 -20.04
N ARG A 96 -19.24 -10.44 -21.29
CA ARG A 96 -17.82 -10.52 -21.65
C ARG A 96 -17.05 -9.34 -21.06
N SER A 97 -15.78 -9.55 -20.74
CA SER A 97 -14.87 -8.49 -20.33
C SER A 97 -14.32 -7.75 -21.56
N HIS A 98 -14.11 -6.45 -21.40
CA HIS A 98 -13.49 -5.59 -22.39
C HIS A 98 -12.47 -4.66 -21.72
N HIS A 99 -11.37 -4.38 -22.42
CA HIS A 99 -10.38 -3.43 -21.96
C HIS A 99 -10.73 -2.02 -22.45
N CYS A 100 -10.70 -1.05 -21.54
CA CYS A 100 -10.66 0.36 -21.91
C CYS A 100 -9.27 0.71 -22.42
N GLN A 101 -9.14 1.24 -23.64
CA GLN A 101 -7.83 1.62 -24.20
C GLN A 101 -7.27 2.93 -23.61
N ALA A 102 -8.11 3.72 -22.91
CA ALA A 102 -7.68 4.97 -22.27
C ALA A 102 -7.22 4.80 -20.81
N CYS A 103 -7.69 3.78 -20.09
CA CYS A 103 -7.33 3.57 -18.67
C CYS A 103 -6.97 2.12 -18.31
N GLY A 104 -7.06 1.20 -19.27
CA GLY A 104 -6.62 -0.18 -19.12
C GLY A 104 -7.57 -1.13 -18.39
N ARG A 105 -8.66 -0.63 -17.80
CA ARG A 105 -9.59 -1.40 -16.96
C ARG A 105 -10.41 -2.44 -17.71
N LEU A 106 -10.74 -3.54 -17.01
CA LEU A 106 -11.76 -4.51 -17.41
C LEU A 106 -13.18 -4.00 -17.10
N VAL A 107 -13.97 -3.80 -18.15
CA VAL A 107 -15.35 -3.29 -18.09
C VAL A 107 -16.29 -4.16 -18.93
N CYS A 108 -17.57 -4.21 -18.59
CA CYS A 108 -18.57 -4.89 -19.41
C CYS A 108 -18.99 -4.01 -20.60
N GLU A 109 -19.69 -4.62 -21.54
CA GLU A 109 -20.19 -3.93 -22.74
C GLU A 109 -21.04 -2.70 -22.40
N LYS A 110 -21.92 -2.82 -21.39
CA LYS A 110 -22.80 -1.72 -20.93
C LYS A 110 -22.04 -0.52 -20.35
N CYS A 111 -20.80 -0.72 -19.94
CA CYS A 111 -19.94 0.30 -19.34
C CYS A 111 -18.83 0.77 -20.30
N SER A 112 -18.84 0.33 -21.55
CA SER A 112 -17.87 0.73 -22.59
C SER A 112 -18.55 0.98 -23.93
N ARG A 113 -19.58 1.82 -23.91
CA ARG A 113 -20.43 2.10 -25.08
C ARG A 113 -19.82 3.13 -26.03
N HIS A 114 -18.72 3.76 -25.64
CA HIS A 114 -18.08 4.83 -26.40
C HIS A 114 -16.78 4.37 -27.03
N LYS A 115 -16.45 5.00 -28.16
CA LYS A 115 -15.13 4.94 -28.78
C LYS A 115 -14.60 6.35 -28.93
N ALA A 116 -13.28 6.51 -28.85
CA ALA A 116 -12.61 7.78 -29.08
C ALA A 116 -11.24 7.56 -29.70
N VAL A 117 -10.72 8.57 -30.39
CA VAL A 117 -9.31 8.67 -30.76
C VAL A 117 -8.54 9.12 -29.52
N LEU A 118 -7.45 8.42 -29.17
CA LEU A 118 -6.59 8.80 -28.04
C LEU A 118 -5.63 9.93 -28.47
N GLY A 119 -5.23 10.80 -27.53
CA GLY A 119 -4.29 11.90 -27.79
C GLY A 119 -2.95 11.44 -28.42
N GLN A 120 -2.29 12.34 -29.15
CA GLN A 120 -1.03 12.06 -29.85
C GLN A 120 0.05 11.50 -28.89
N GLY A 121 0.61 10.31 -29.17
CA GLY A 121 1.65 9.67 -28.36
C GLY A 121 1.49 8.15 -28.15
N VAL A 122 0.36 7.57 -28.56
CA VAL A 122 0.16 6.11 -28.64
C VAL A 122 0.31 5.64 -30.08
N ASP A 123 1.05 4.56 -30.31
CA ASP A 123 1.28 3.88 -31.61
C ASP A 123 0.00 3.21 -32.19
N LEU A 124 -1.18 3.79 -31.95
CA LEU A 124 -2.48 3.27 -32.40
C LEU A 124 -3.13 4.10 -33.52
N GLY A 125 -2.47 5.17 -34.01
CA GLY A 125 -2.95 6.00 -35.13
C GLY A 125 -4.24 6.78 -34.83
N GLU A 126 -4.88 7.32 -35.88
CA GLU A 126 -6.15 8.09 -35.81
C GLU A 126 -7.39 7.20 -35.60
N GLU A 127 -7.23 5.95 -35.15
CA GLU A 127 -8.34 5.00 -35.03
C GLU A 127 -9.17 5.20 -33.75
N GLU A 128 -10.50 5.10 -33.87
CA GLU A 128 -11.40 5.12 -32.73
C GLU A 128 -11.33 3.81 -31.93
N VAL A 129 -10.79 3.89 -30.72
CA VAL A 129 -10.63 2.75 -29.82
C VAL A 129 -11.69 2.73 -28.72
N ARG A 130 -12.02 1.53 -28.22
CA ARG A 130 -13.02 1.34 -27.17
C ARG A 130 -12.54 1.94 -25.85
N ILE A 131 -13.39 2.78 -25.25
CA ILE A 131 -13.15 3.35 -23.92
C ILE A 131 -14.35 3.13 -23.00
N CYS A 132 -14.12 3.14 -21.69
CA CYS A 132 -15.21 3.05 -20.73
C CYS A 132 -16.02 4.36 -20.69
N ASP A 133 -17.31 4.26 -20.35
CA ASP A 133 -18.22 5.42 -20.28
C ASP A 133 -17.68 6.49 -19.32
N ARG A 134 -16.89 6.09 -18.33
CA ARG A 134 -16.20 7.02 -17.43
C ARG A 134 -15.13 7.84 -18.14
N CYS A 135 -14.20 7.21 -18.87
CA CYS A 135 -13.16 7.93 -19.62
C CYS A 135 -13.78 8.88 -20.65
N TRP A 136 -14.90 8.47 -21.27
CA TRP A 136 -15.68 9.32 -22.15
C TRP A 136 -16.22 10.57 -21.44
N GLN A 137 -16.81 10.40 -20.26
CA GLN A 137 -17.37 11.52 -19.48
C GLN A 137 -16.30 12.48 -18.96
N THR A 138 -15.15 11.96 -18.52
CA THR A 138 -14.07 12.75 -17.91
C THR A 138 -13.08 13.29 -18.94
N ARG A 139 -13.26 13.00 -20.24
CA ARG A 139 -12.36 13.41 -21.33
C ARG A 139 -10.90 12.98 -21.14
N SER A 140 -10.66 11.98 -20.31
CA SER A 140 -9.30 11.53 -19.90
C SER A 140 -8.47 10.90 -21.03
N PHE A 141 -9.06 10.71 -22.22
CA PHE A 141 -8.41 10.20 -23.41
C PHE A 141 -7.77 11.30 -24.28
N GLU A 142 -8.02 12.58 -23.98
CA GLU A 142 -7.53 13.73 -24.76
C GLU A 142 -6.11 14.18 -24.36
N GLU A 143 -5.58 13.70 -23.22
CA GLU A 143 -4.26 14.07 -22.69
C GLU A 143 -3.15 13.11 -23.19
N VAL A 144 -1.98 13.65 -23.57
CA VAL A 144 -0.82 12.93 -24.15
C VAL A 144 -0.33 11.81 -23.23
N PRO A 145 -0.23 10.56 -23.69
CA PRO A 145 0.33 9.47 -22.88
C PRO A 145 1.86 9.51 -22.85
N ALA A 146 2.42 9.61 -21.65
CA ALA A 146 3.81 9.21 -21.40
C ALA A 146 3.97 7.70 -21.66
N PRO A 147 5.14 7.23 -22.13
CA PRO A 147 5.33 5.83 -22.50
C PRO A 147 5.02 4.87 -21.34
N ALA A 148 4.26 3.82 -21.65
CA ALA A 148 3.74 2.84 -20.71
C ALA A 148 4.85 2.01 -20.04
N GLY A 149 4.86 1.94 -18.70
CA GLY A 149 5.79 1.05 -17.99
C GLY A 149 5.85 1.11 -16.45
N SER A 150 5.28 2.13 -15.78
CA SER A 150 5.25 2.21 -14.31
C SER A 150 3.84 2.03 -13.77
N ASP A 151 3.61 0.94 -13.03
CA ASP A 151 2.64 0.92 -11.95
C ASP A 151 3.03 2.04 -10.97
N GLY A 152 2.53 3.26 -11.19
CA GLY A 152 2.99 4.47 -10.53
C GLY A 152 2.41 4.58 -9.12
N TRP A 153 2.91 3.80 -8.18
CA TRP A 153 2.65 4.00 -6.76
C TRP A 153 3.77 4.82 -6.15
N ASP A 154 3.42 5.92 -5.53
CA ASP A 154 4.34 6.69 -4.73
C ASP A 154 4.18 6.27 -3.27
N TRP A 155 5.27 5.81 -2.68
CA TRP A 155 5.27 5.39 -1.29
C TRP A 155 5.27 6.62 -0.37
N TRP A 156 4.77 6.48 0.84
CA TRP A 156 4.74 7.51 1.87
C TRP A 156 5.19 6.88 3.17
N GLU A 157 6.01 7.60 3.93
CA GLU A 157 6.35 7.19 5.29
C GLU A 157 5.71 8.10 6.33
N PHE A 158 5.37 7.50 7.46
CA PHE A 158 4.82 8.16 8.63
C PHE A 158 5.68 7.76 9.82
N THR A 159 6.29 8.75 10.45
CA THR A 159 7.07 8.61 11.68
C THR A 159 6.47 9.53 12.75
N PRO A 160 6.79 9.31 14.04
CA PRO A 160 6.33 10.22 15.09
C PRO A 160 6.78 11.68 14.91
N PHE A 161 7.82 11.92 14.11
CA PHE A 161 8.37 13.25 13.89
C PHE A 161 7.81 13.90 12.61
N GLU A 162 7.70 13.13 11.54
CA GLU A 162 7.32 13.64 10.22
C GLU A 162 6.63 12.62 9.33
N VAL A 163 5.88 13.14 8.37
CA VAL A 163 5.22 12.42 7.28
C VAL A 163 5.70 12.99 5.96
N ARG A 164 6.11 12.12 5.03
CA ARG A 164 6.59 12.55 3.71
C ARG A 164 6.33 11.52 2.62
N GLN A 165 6.25 12.01 1.39
CA GLN A 165 6.23 11.16 0.20
C GLN A 165 7.66 10.66 -0.10
N LEU A 166 7.78 9.36 -0.35
CA LEU A 166 8.98 8.70 -0.82
C LEU A 166 8.96 8.68 -2.34
N GLN A 167 9.81 9.47 -2.98
CA GLN A 167 10.10 9.35 -4.41
C GLN A 167 11.60 9.54 -4.60
N SER A 168 12.33 8.44 -4.40
CA SER A 168 13.69 8.20 -4.92
C SER A 168 14.58 9.45 -5.05
N ARG A 169 15.20 9.87 -3.95
CA ARG A 169 16.43 10.68 -4.04
C ARG A 169 17.60 9.78 -4.44
N VAL A 170 17.58 9.32 -5.69
CA VAL A 170 18.77 9.10 -6.51
C VAL A 170 18.53 9.83 -7.82
N SER A 171 18.74 11.15 -7.78
CA SER A 171 19.29 11.82 -8.95
C SER A 171 20.73 11.35 -9.07
N GLN A 172 20.93 10.22 -9.76
CA GLN A 172 22.18 10.00 -10.46
C GLN A 172 21.85 9.76 -11.92
N ARG A 173 22.04 10.83 -12.69
CA ARG A 173 22.39 10.84 -14.12
C ARG A 173 22.36 9.45 -14.75
N VAL A 174 21.23 9.06 -15.33
CA VAL A 174 21.23 8.19 -16.49
C VAL A 174 20.62 9.01 -17.61
N SER A 175 21.46 9.22 -18.61
CA SER A 175 21.21 10.00 -19.80
C SER A 175 20.06 9.44 -20.64
N ASP A 176 19.48 10.39 -21.36
CA ASP A 176 18.71 10.28 -22.59
C ASP A 176 17.18 10.18 -22.49
N ASP A 177 16.58 11.20 -23.10
CA ASP A 177 15.20 11.41 -23.52
C ASP A 177 14.16 11.95 -22.51
N ARG A 178 14.24 13.27 -22.36
CA ARG A 178 13.18 14.30 -22.20
C ARG A 178 11.74 13.79 -21.97
N ALA A 179 11.21 14.03 -20.77
CA ALA A 179 9.97 14.78 -20.50
C ALA A 179 9.45 14.54 -19.06
N GLU A 180 10.20 14.95 -18.04
CA GLU A 180 9.63 15.27 -16.72
C GLU A 180 10.44 16.48 -16.23
N GLU A 181 9.82 17.66 -16.19
CA GLU A 181 10.44 18.84 -15.57
C GLU A 181 10.68 18.54 -14.08
N ASP A 182 11.94 18.62 -13.70
CA ASP A 182 12.46 18.42 -12.34
C ASP A 182 11.74 19.32 -11.32
N LEU A 183 10.91 18.74 -10.44
CA LEU A 183 10.49 19.41 -9.20
C LEU A 183 11.75 19.80 -8.41
N PRO A 184 11.91 21.06 -7.96
CA PRO A 184 12.99 21.50 -7.10
C PRO A 184 13.25 20.55 -5.90
N PRO A 185 14.52 20.25 -5.56
CA PRO A 185 14.87 19.28 -4.52
C PRO A 185 14.23 19.54 -3.15
N ASP A 186 14.00 20.81 -2.80
CA ASP A 186 13.36 21.29 -1.57
C ASP A 186 11.88 20.89 -1.48
N VAL A 187 11.16 20.87 -2.60
CA VAL A 187 9.75 20.45 -2.65
C VAL A 187 9.62 18.93 -2.70
N ARG A 188 10.60 18.24 -3.29
CA ARG A 188 10.66 16.77 -3.36
C ARG A 188 10.87 16.09 -2.01
N ALA A 189 11.57 16.73 -1.07
CA ALA A 189 11.75 16.20 0.28
C ALA A 189 11.01 17.01 1.35
N ALA A 190 9.96 17.73 0.95
CA ALA A 190 9.11 18.42 1.89
C ALA A 190 8.46 17.38 2.82
N ALA A 191 8.97 17.33 4.04
CA ALA A 191 8.39 16.59 5.13
C ALA A 191 7.44 17.50 5.92
N CYS A 192 6.31 16.95 6.34
CA CYS A 192 5.37 17.63 7.20
C CYS A 192 5.54 17.08 8.61
N PRO A 193 5.65 17.92 9.65
CA PRO A 193 5.58 17.45 11.02
C PRO A 193 4.33 16.59 11.24
N ALA A 194 4.46 15.47 11.96
CA ALA A 194 3.37 14.49 12.14
C ALA A 194 2.07 15.16 12.61
N TRP A 195 2.17 16.03 13.63
CA TRP A 195 1.05 16.80 14.20
C TRP A 195 0.34 17.76 13.24
N ALA A 196 1.01 18.13 12.14
CA ALA A 196 0.49 19.06 11.15
C ALA A 196 -0.06 18.36 9.90
N PHE A 197 0.23 17.06 9.72
CA PHE A 197 -0.23 16.33 8.54
C PHE A 197 -1.76 16.25 8.49
N GLY A 198 -2.34 16.56 7.32
CA GLY A 198 -3.79 16.65 7.13
C GLY A 198 -4.40 18.03 7.39
N ARG A 199 -3.64 19.01 7.90
CA ARG A 199 -4.03 20.44 7.91
C ARG A 199 -4.01 21.02 6.49
N ARG A 200 -4.66 22.15 6.28
CA ARG A 200 -4.52 22.92 5.02
C ARG A 200 -3.21 23.67 5.02
N PHE A 201 -2.51 23.68 3.90
CA PHE A 201 -1.27 24.43 3.71
C PHE A 201 -1.39 25.37 2.53
N LYS A 202 -0.64 26.47 2.58
CA LYS A 202 -0.37 27.35 1.44
C LYS A 202 1.07 27.78 1.50
N GLN A 203 1.83 27.54 0.44
CA GLN A 203 3.25 27.94 0.35
C GLN A 203 4.05 27.47 1.58
N GLY A 204 3.83 26.21 2.00
CA GLY A 204 4.53 25.60 3.15
C GLY A 204 4.05 26.05 4.53
N THR A 205 3.06 26.94 4.63
CA THR A 205 2.51 27.40 5.92
C THR A 205 1.12 26.83 6.17
N SER A 206 0.88 26.29 7.36
CA SER A 206 -0.45 25.81 7.75
C SER A 206 -1.45 26.96 7.78
N SER A 207 -2.52 26.86 6.98
CA SER A 207 -3.61 27.84 6.93
C SER A 207 -4.82 27.42 7.76
N SER A 208 -4.75 26.29 8.49
CA SER A 208 -5.76 25.84 9.43
C SER A 208 -5.18 25.53 10.82
N SER A 209 -6.05 25.46 11.82
CA SER A 209 -5.73 25.16 13.23
C SER A 209 -6.32 23.82 13.70
N SER A 210 -6.60 22.89 12.78
CA SER A 210 -7.14 21.56 13.13
C SER A 210 -6.11 20.75 13.91
N GLY A 211 -6.54 20.08 14.98
CA GLY A 211 -5.68 19.15 15.72
C GLY A 211 -5.25 17.95 14.87
N GLU A 212 -4.23 17.23 15.33
CA GLU A 212 -3.80 15.97 14.72
C GLU A 212 -4.92 14.93 14.77
N ASP A 213 -4.97 14.07 13.76
CA ASP A 213 -5.85 12.91 13.76
C ASP A 213 -5.27 11.80 14.65
N GLY A 214 -6.11 11.10 15.41
CA GLY A 214 -5.67 9.92 16.16
C GLY A 214 -5.03 8.87 15.25
N VAL A 215 -4.07 8.11 15.79
CA VAL A 215 -3.27 7.10 15.06
C VAL A 215 -4.14 6.07 14.34
N GLY A 216 -5.36 5.85 14.83
CA GLY A 216 -6.42 5.11 14.17
C GLY A 216 -6.64 5.41 12.68
N ARG A 217 -6.50 6.68 12.28
CA ARG A 217 -6.62 7.07 10.87
C ARG A 217 -5.48 6.49 10.04
N ILE A 218 -4.25 6.51 10.57
CA ILE A 218 -3.07 5.93 9.91
C ILE A 218 -3.22 4.41 9.85
N LEU A 219 -3.67 3.76 10.92
CA LEU A 219 -4.00 2.33 10.91
C LEU A 219 -5.04 2.00 9.84
N GLY A 220 -6.07 2.82 9.70
CA GLY A 220 -7.07 2.69 8.64
C GLY A 220 -6.43 2.74 7.25
N VAL A 221 -5.54 3.70 6.99
CA VAL A 221 -4.82 3.84 5.71
C VAL A 221 -3.92 2.63 5.45
N CYS A 222 -3.06 2.29 6.40
CA CYS A 222 -2.10 1.19 6.32
C CYS A 222 -2.75 -0.19 6.19
N GLY A 223 -4.01 -0.32 6.63
CA GLY A 223 -4.81 -1.54 6.47
C GLY A 223 -6.01 -1.37 5.54
N SER A 224 -5.99 -0.41 4.60
CA SER A 224 -7.16 -0.13 3.77
C SER A 224 -7.43 -1.20 2.70
N ALA A 225 -6.54 -2.18 2.51
CA ALA A 225 -6.83 -3.34 1.65
C ALA A 225 -8.10 -4.09 2.09
N PHE A 226 -8.38 -4.14 3.40
CA PHE A 226 -9.59 -4.72 3.95
C PHE A 226 -10.87 -3.97 3.55
N CYS A 227 -10.77 -2.67 3.23
CA CYS A 227 -11.91 -1.89 2.72
C CYS A 227 -12.36 -2.33 1.33
N ALA A 228 -11.46 -2.86 0.50
CA ALA A 228 -11.83 -3.45 -0.79
C ALA A 228 -12.67 -4.72 -0.62
N THR A 229 -12.44 -5.44 0.49
CA THR A 229 -13.15 -6.67 0.84
C THR A 229 -14.44 -6.38 1.61
N LEU A 230 -14.55 -5.27 2.34
CA LEU A 230 -15.74 -4.94 3.14
C LEU A 230 -17.06 -4.82 2.33
N GLU A 231 -17.00 -4.56 1.02
CA GLU A 231 -18.18 -4.66 0.15
C GLU A 231 -18.47 -6.09 -0.39
N ARG A 232 -17.51 -7.02 -0.25
CA ARG A 232 -17.69 -8.48 -0.36
C ARG A 232 -18.10 -9.14 0.98
N VAL A 233 -17.74 -8.56 2.13
CA VAL A 233 -18.03 -9.05 3.51
C VAL A 233 -19.50 -8.87 3.93
N LYS A 234 -20.44 -8.93 2.98
CA LYS A 234 -21.84 -9.22 3.31
C LYS A 234 -22.02 -10.62 3.93
N GLU A 235 -20.99 -11.47 3.88
CA GLU A 235 -21.11 -12.90 4.18
C GLU A 235 -20.45 -13.34 5.51
N GLU A 236 -19.58 -12.55 6.17
CA GLU A 236 -18.77 -13.09 7.31
C GLU A 236 -19.05 -12.49 8.71
N GLY A 237 -20.21 -11.86 8.93
CA GLY A 237 -20.68 -11.58 10.29
C GLY A 237 -19.74 -10.73 11.17
N PHE A 238 -18.95 -9.84 10.54
CA PHE A 238 -18.16 -8.80 11.20
C PHE A 238 -19.04 -7.79 11.92
N LEU A 239 -20.21 -7.53 11.34
CA LEU A 239 -21.25 -6.69 11.90
C LEU A 239 -22.42 -7.60 12.28
N LYS A 240 -22.85 -7.57 13.54
CA LYS A 240 -24.24 -7.95 13.83
C LYS A 240 -25.13 -6.97 13.06
N PRO A 241 -26.10 -7.40 12.25
CA PRO A 241 -27.03 -6.48 11.61
C PRO A 241 -27.64 -5.57 12.68
N GLY A 242 -27.37 -4.26 12.60
CA GLY A 242 -27.61 -3.35 13.71
C GLY A 242 -27.38 -1.87 13.36
N ALA A 243 -27.51 -1.00 14.36
CA ALA A 243 -27.46 0.47 14.21
C ALA A 243 -26.15 0.98 13.58
N THR A 244 -25.04 0.26 13.76
CA THR A 244 -23.71 0.55 13.21
C THR A 244 -23.66 0.44 11.68
N GLU A 245 -24.31 -0.56 11.10
CA GLU A 245 -24.39 -0.73 9.63
C GLU A 245 -25.25 0.38 9.01
N ALA A 246 -26.36 0.73 9.66
CA ALA A 246 -27.22 1.83 9.21
C ALA A 246 -26.50 3.20 9.31
N ALA A 247 -25.75 3.44 10.39
CA ALA A 247 -24.92 4.63 10.55
C ALA A 247 -23.80 4.70 9.50
N MET A 248 -23.12 3.58 9.23
CA MET A 248 -22.15 3.47 8.15
C MET A 248 -22.78 3.84 6.80
N ARG A 249 -23.94 3.29 6.45
CA ARG A 249 -24.67 3.58 5.19
C ARG A 249 -25.18 5.02 5.11
N ALA A 250 -25.47 5.66 6.23
CA ALA A 250 -25.92 7.06 6.28
C ALA A 250 -24.74 8.05 6.14
N VAL A 251 -23.55 7.67 6.61
CA VAL A 251 -22.34 8.51 6.57
C VAL A 251 -21.56 8.32 5.27
N LEU A 252 -21.43 7.09 4.79
CA LEU A 252 -20.70 6.76 3.57
C LEU A 252 -21.59 6.94 2.34
N LYS A 253 -21.17 7.81 1.42
CA LYS A 253 -21.82 7.91 0.11
C LYS A 253 -21.48 6.65 -0.70
N ARG A 254 -22.34 6.28 -1.66
CA ARG A 254 -21.95 5.26 -2.66
C ARG A 254 -20.63 5.69 -3.31
N PRO A 255 -19.68 4.77 -3.57
CA PRO A 255 -18.40 5.10 -4.16
C PRO A 255 -18.59 5.99 -5.37
N LYS A 256 -18.15 7.25 -5.29
CA LYS A 256 -18.22 8.17 -6.42
C LYS A 256 -17.01 7.94 -7.32
N GLY A 257 -17.23 7.21 -8.41
CA GLY A 257 -16.50 7.40 -9.66
C GLY A 257 -14.99 7.52 -9.55
N ASP A 258 -14.33 6.72 -8.70
CA ASP A 258 -12.88 6.64 -8.62
C ASP A 258 -12.34 5.22 -8.74
N ASP A 259 -11.08 5.15 -9.15
CA ASP A 259 -10.35 3.97 -9.65
C ASP A 259 -9.99 2.93 -8.55
N HIS A 260 -10.73 2.98 -7.45
CA HIS A 260 -10.44 2.30 -6.20
C HIS A 260 -11.62 1.39 -5.85
N LEU A 261 -11.32 0.19 -5.33
CA LEU A 261 -12.34 -0.77 -4.89
C LEU A 261 -13.22 -0.20 -3.75
N PHE A 262 -12.73 0.84 -3.06
CA PHE A 262 -13.35 1.63 -1.99
C PHE A 262 -12.91 3.11 -2.10
N GLU A 263 -13.55 4.05 -1.38
CA GLU A 263 -13.09 5.45 -1.36
C GLU A 263 -11.81 5.60 -0.51
N PRO A 264 -10.66 6.04 -1.08
CA PRO A 264 -9.40 6.16 -0.33
C PRO A 264 -9.49 7.24 0.76
N ALA A 265 -8.52 7.25 1.69
CA ALA A 265 -8.41 8.35 2.63
C ALA A 265 -7.83 9.59 1.94
N GLU A 266 -8.51 10.73 2.07
CA GLU A 266 -8.07 12.00 1.50
C GLU A 266 -7.39 12.88 2.56
N PHE A 267 -6.25 13.45 2.21
CA PHE A 267 -5.49 14.40 3.02
C PHE A 267 -5.21 15.66 2.21
N HIS A 268 -5.12 16.79 2.87
CA HIS A 268 -4.60 18.00 2.25
C HIS A 268 -3.11 17.83 1.95
N ASP A 269 -2.66 18.28 0.78
CA ASP A 269 -1.24 18.19 0.41
C ASP A 269 -0.45 19.27 1.16
N PRO A 270 0.49 18.93 2.07
CA PRO A 270 1.32 19.93 2.74
C PRO A 270 2.20 20.73 1.78
N ARG A 271 2.30 20.30 0.51
CA ARG A 271 3.06 20.95 -0.55
C ARG A 271 2.22 21.84 -1.45
N GLU A 272 0.96 22.08 -1.11
CA GLU A 272 0.06 22.97 -1.85
C GLU A 272 0.72 24.35 -2.08
N GLU A 273 0.76 24.79 -3.33
CA GLU A 273 1.35 26.06 -3.78
C GLU A 273 2.85 26.24 -3.45
N LEU A 274 3.59 25.18 -3.08
CA LEU A 274 5.06 25.24 -3.00
C LEU A 274 5.71 25.44 -4.38
N GLU A 275 5.00 25.05 -5.45
CA GLU A 275 5.43 25.28 -6.83
C GLU A 275 4.31 25.84 -7.69
N ALA A 276 4.71 26.63 -8.69
CA ALA A 276 3.78 27.14 -9.70
C ALA A 276 3.12 25.99 -10.46
N GLY A 277 1.80 25.88 -10.38
CA GLY A 277 1.02 24.85 -11.07
C GLY A 277 0.67 23.61 -10.22
N ARG A 278 1.25 23.44 -9.02
CA ARG A 278 0.79 22.40 -8.07
C ARG A 278 -0.57 22.79 -7.51
N GLY A 279 -1.62 22.16 -8.06
CA GLY A 279 -3.01 22.44 -7.70
C GLY A 279 -3.40 21.96 -6.30
N THR A 280 -4.58 22.36 -5.86
CA THR A 280 -5.17 22.07 -4.54
C THR A 280 -5.76 20.66 -4.41
N LYS A 281 -5.23 19.69 -5.18
CA LYS A 281 -5.79 18.32 -5.21
C LYS A 281 -5.43 17.59 -3.91
N PRO A 282 -6.37 16.87 -3.28
CA PRO A 282 -6.06 16.09 -2.09
C PRO A 282 -5.13 14.92 -2.42
N ILE A 283 -4.26 14.57 -1.47
CA ILE A 283 -3.51 13.32 -1.49
C ILE A 283 -4.48 12.19 -1.15
N ARG A 284 -4.43 11.11 -1.94
CA ARG A 284 -5.22 9.90 -1.70
C ARG A 284 -4.29 8.77 -1.31
N LEU A 285 -4.41 8.30 -0.09
CA LEU A 285 -3.55 7.27 0.49
C LEU A 285 -4.33 5.97 0.66
N VAL A 286 -3.65 4.87 0.34
CA VAL A 286 -4.10 3.49 0.51
C VAL A 286 -2.98 2.62 1.06
N ASP A 287 -3.31 1.40 1.41
CA ASP A 287 -2.42 0.37 1.92
C ASP A 287 -1.22 0.12 0.99
N GLY A 288 -0.03 -0.08 1.56
CA GLY A 288 1.19 -0.40 0.80
C GLY A 288 1.06 -1.70 -0.01
N GLY A 289 0.26 -2.66 0.48
CA GLY A 289 -0.03 -3.93 -0.19
C GLY A 289 -0.71 -3.79 -1.55
N PHE A 290 -1.27 -2.62 -1.88
CA PHE A 290 -1.70 -2.32 -3.25
C PHE A 290 -0.53 -2.27 -4.24
N ASP A 291 0.67 -1.86 -3.80
CA ASP A 291 1.90 -1.95 -4.61
C ASP A 291 2.70 -3.22 -4.33
N PHE A 292 2.99 -3.57 -3.07
CA PHE A 292 3.53 -4.88 -2.65
C PHE A 292 3.63 -4.94 -1.11
N ASN A 293 3.68 -6.15 -0.54
CA ASN A 293 3.62 -6.40 0.90
C ASN A 293 4.94 -6.19 1.68
N HIS A 294 6.03 -5.84 1.00
CA HIS A 294 7.36 -5.70 1.59
C HIS A 294 7.75 -4.21 1.77
N PRO A 295 7.65 -3.61 2.97
CA PRO A 295 7.87 -2.18 3.17
C PRO A 295 9.38 -1.82 3.21
N LEU A 296 10.15 -2.26 2.23
CA LEU A 296 11.57 -1.94 2.07
C LEU A 296 11.84 -0.52 1.57
N PRO A 297 11.00 0.12 0.72
CA PRO A 297 11.26 1.48 0.26
C PRO A 297 11.54 2.52 1.37
N PRO A 298 10.75 2.62 2.46
CA PRO A 298 11.08 3.52 3.56
C PRO A 298 12.39 3.17 4.25
N LEU A 299 12.74 1.88 4.37
CA LEU A 299 13.98 1.45 5.04
C LEU A 299 15.23 1.76 4.22
N LEU A 300 15.16 1.63 2.90
CA LEU A 300 16.30 1.78 1.99
C LEU A 300 16.61 3.24 1.60
N GLN A 301 16.01 4.21 2.29
CA GLN A 301 16.35 5.62 2.05
C GLN A 301 17.84 5.85 2.36
N PRO A 302 18.63 6.48 1.46
CA PRO A 302 20.08 6.61 1.60
C PRO A 302 20.50 7.24 2.93
N GLU A 303 19.72 8.17 3.46
CA GLU A 303 20.02 8.87 4.72
C GLU A 303 19.96 7.96 5.95
N ARG A 304 19.34 6.77 5.85
CA ARG A 304 19.26 5.80 6.95
C ARG A 304 20.49 4.92 7.08
N ALA A 305 21.28 4.78 6.01
CA ALA A 305 22.55 4.04 5.97
C ALA A 305 22.50 2.68 6.71
N LEU A 306 21.45 1.89 6.45
CA LEU A 306 21.24 0.61 7.14
C LEU A 306 22.31 -0.42 6.75
N ASP A 307 22.79 -1.17 7.74
CA ASP A 307 23.76 -2.27 7.54
C ASP A 307 23.09 -3.63 7.43
N VAL A 308 22.08 -3.88 8.25
CA VAL A 308 21.34 -5.13 8.32
C VAL A 308 19.85 -4.83 8.36
N ILE A 309 19.08 -5.50 7.52
CA ILE A 309 17.62 -5.49 7.55
C ILE A 309 17.14 -6.89 7.95
N ILE A 310 16.33 -6.97 9.00
CA ILE A 310 15.66 -8.20 9.42
C ILE A 310 14.20 -8.09 8.96
N ALA A 311 13.85 -8.82 7.91
CA ALA A 311 12.53 -8.79 7.29
C ALA A 311 11.72 -10.02 7.70
N PHE A 312 10.50 -9.79 8.16
CA PHE A 312 9.51 -10.83 8.41
C PHE A 312 8.52 -10.85 7.23
N ASP A 313 8.48 -11.95 6.49
CA ASP A 313 7.60 -12.13 5.34
C ASP A 313 6.34 -12.89 5.76
N TYR A 314 5.23 -12.16 5.77
CA TYR A 314 3.88 -12.64 6.06
C TYR A 314 2.97 -12.66 4.82
N ALA A 315 3.54 -12.58 3.61
CA ALA A 315 2.76 -12.63 2.39
C ALA A 315 2.10 -14.00 2.21
N GLU A 316 0.80 -13.99 1.89
CA GLU A 316 0.07 -15.20 1.51
C GLU A 316 0.36 -15.54 0.03
N TYR A 317 0.97 -16.70 -0.21
CA TYR A 317 1.25 -17.20 -1.56
C TYR A 317 0.16 -18.19 -1.98
N ARG A 318 -0.52 -17.94 -3.11
CA ARG A 318 -1.55 -18.87 -3.60
C ARG A 318 -0.92 -20.17 -4.08
N THR A 319 -1.71 -21.24 -4.13
CA THR A 319 -1.25 -22.54 -4.61
C THR A 319 -0.61 -22.43 -6.00
N GLY A 320 0.64 -22.89 -6.11
CA GLY A 320 1.43 -22.83 -7.34
C GLY A 320 2.16 -21.50 -7.57
N GLN A 321 1.95 -20.48 -6.74
CA GLN A 321 2.76 -19.26 -6.75
C GLN A 321 4.04 -19.44 -5.92
N ARG A 322 5.13 -18.87 -6.42
CA ARG A 322 6.44 -18.84 -5.75
C ARG A 322 6.84 -17.40 -5.44
N PRO A 323 7.65 -17.16 -4.40
CA PRO A 323 8.17 -15.84 -4.09
C PRO A 323 8.85 -15.13 -5.28
N GLY A 324 9.61 -15.88 -6.10
CA GLY A 324 10.32 -15.36 -7.28
C GLY A 324 9.49 -15.23 -8.56
N ASP A 325 8.19 -15.56 -8.54
CA ASP A 325 7.36 -15.53 -9.75
C ASP A 325 7.31 -14.13 -10.37
N VAL A 326 7.14 -14.10 -11.69
CA VAL A 326 6.90 -12.86 -12.42
C VAL A 326 5.57 -12.29 -11.92
N HIS A 327 5.61 -11.07 -11.37
CA HIS A 327 4.53 -10.40 -10.63
C HIS A 327 4.29 -10.86 -9.18
N GLY A 328 5.14 -11.72 -8.62
CA GLY A 328 5.14 -12.03 -7.18
C GLY A 328 5.54 -10.84 -6.31
N GLU A 329 5.23 -10.91 -5.01
CA GLU A 329 5.42 -9.80 -4.06
C GLU A 329 6.88 -9.32 -3.96
N TRP A 330 7.83 -10.25 -3.86
CA TRP A 330 9.26 -9.94 -3.85
C TRP A 330 9.75 -9.39 -5.19
N TRP A 331 9.28 -9.95 -6.31
CA TRP A 331 9.63 -9.44 -7.64
C TRP A 331 9.17 -7.99 -7.83
N ARG A 332 7.93 -7.67 -7.41
CA ARG A 332 7.38 -6.30 -7.44
C ARG A 332 8.22 -5.35 -6.59
N CYS A 333 8.58 -5.77 -5.37
CA CYS A 333 9.43 -5.00 -4.46
C CYS A 333 10.82 -4.73 -5.04
N ILE A 334 11.53 -5.77 -5.49
CA ILE A 334 12.89 -5.68 -6.08
C ILE A 334 12.88 -4.77 -7.31
N ARG A 335 11.88 -4.93 -8.18
CA ARG A 335 11.71 -4.09 -9.37
C ARG A 335 11.48 -2.62 -8.99
N ASN A 336 10.62 -2.36 -8.01
CA ASN A 336 10.37 -1.01 -7.53
C ASN A 336 11.65 -0.39 -6.95
N CYS A 337 12.34 -1.11 -6.06
CA CYS A 337 13.59 -0.64 -5.46
C CYS A 337 14.63 -0.31 -6.54
N ARG A 338 14.85 -1.20 -7.51
CA ARG A 338 15.79 -0.99 -8.62
C ARG A 338 15.43 0.24 -9.47
N ARG A 339 14.15 0.41 -9.82
CA ARG A 339 13.67 1.58 -10.59
C ARG A 339 13.86 2.89 -9.84
N ASN A 340 13.80 2.83 -8.51
CA ASN A 340 13.92 3.98 -7.62
C ASN A 340 15.34 4.19 -7.09
N GLY A 341 16.34 3.48 -7.61
CA GLY A 341 17.73 3.60 -7.14
C GLY A 341 17.91 3.17 -5.67
N LEU A 342 17.01 2.34 -5.14
CA LEU A 342 17.13 1.79 -3.79
C LEU A 342 17.93 0.48 -3.86
N HIS A 343 19.02 0.42 -3.11
CA HIS A 343 20.05 -0.60 -3.28
C HIS A 343 19.75 -1.82 -2.41
N LEU A 344 19.23 -2.88 -3.03
CA LEU A 344 19.08 -4.21 -2.42
C LEU A 344 20.27 -5.12 -2.75
N PRO A 345 20.61 -6.08 -1.86
CA PRO A 345 21.53 -7.15 -2.21
C PRO A 345 20.97 -8.01 -3.36
N PRO A 346 21.83 -8.75 -4.09
CA PRO A 346 21.35 -9.79 -5.00
C PRO A 346 20.53 -10.84 -4.24
N MET A 347 19.32 -11.14 -4.74
CA MET A 347 18.41 -12.07 -4.09
C MET A 347 18.02 -13.22 -5.04
N GLU A 348 18.34 -14.44 -4.63
CA GLU A 348 17.71 -15.65 -5.17
C GLU A 348 16.45 -15.94 -4.33
N VAL A 349 15.35 -15.32 -4.72
CA VAL A 349 14.12 -15.24 -3.90
C VAL A 349 13.53 -16.62 -3.62
N ASP A 350 13.68 -17.58 -4.53
CA ASP A 350 13.13 -18.93 -4.36
C ASP A 350 13.81 -19.71 -3.23
N ARG A 351 15.00 -19.30 -2.75
CA ARG A 351 15.62 -19.85 -1.53
C ARG A 351 14.76 -19.68 -0.28
N LEU A 352 13.83 -18.72 -0.31
CA LEU A 352 12.83 -18.58 0.74
C LEU A 352 11.97 -19.83 0.89
N LEU A 353 11.82 -20.67 -0.13
CA LEU A 353 11.06 -21.93 -0.03
C LEU A 353 11.87 -23.10 0.57
N GLU A 354 13.17 -22.91 0.79
CA GLU A 354 14.12 -23.98 1.10
C GLU A 354 14.61 -23.94 2.55
N GLU A 355 14.82 -22.75 3.11
CA GLU A 355 15.41 -22.55 4.44
C GLU A 355 14.57 -21.62 5.32
N PRO A 356 14.37 -21.93 6.62
CA PRO A 356 13.61 -21.10 7.57
C PRO A 356 13.96 -19.61 7.56
N VAL A 357 15.24 -19.35 7.33
CA VAL A 357 15.87 -18.04 7.42
C VAL A 357 16.84 -17.94 6.27
N SER A 358 16.56 -17.04 5.34
CA SER A 358 17.41 -16.77 4.18
C SER A 358 18.24 -15.51 4.44
N VAL A 359 19.55 -15.60 4.22
CA VAL A 359 20.46 -14.45 4.33
C VAL A 359 20.96 -14.09 2.94
N PHE A 360 20.80 -12.82 2.58
CA PHE A 360 21.26 -12.21 1.34
C PHE A 360 22.32 -11.16 1.67
N PRO A 361 23.62 -11.50 1.54
CA PRO A 361 24.71 -10.59 1.90
C PRO A 361 24.71 -9.32 1.05
N GLY A 362 24.85 -8.17 1.73
CA GLY A 362 24.96 -6.86 1.09
C GLY A 362 26.40 -6.43 0.85
N ASP A 363 26.62 -5.63 -0.18
CA ASP A 363 27.89 -4.99 -0.53
C ASP A 363 27.92 -3.53 -0.03
N GLU A 364 28.76 -3.25 0.97
CA GLU A 364 28.92 -1.90 1.53
C GLU A 364 29.39 -0.87 0.49
N SER A 365 30.26 -1.27 -0.44
CA SER A 365 30.76 -0.37 -1.50
C SER A 365 29.65 0.11 -2.44
N LYS A 366 28.52 -0.60 -2.45
CA LYS A 366 27.31 -0.28 -3.22
C LYS A 366 26.19 0.24 -2.32
N GLY A 367 26.43 0.49 -1.03
CA GLY A 367 25.38 0.90 -0.09
C GLY A 367 24.27 -0.13 0.09
N GLN A 368 24.56 -1.42 -0.14
CA GLN A 368 23.60 -2.50 0.03
C GLN A 368 23.66 -3.04 1.47
N PRO A 369 22.53 -3.10 2.20
CA PRO A 369 22.45 -3.79 3.48
C PRO A 369 22.45 -5.30 3.29
N THR A 370 22.89 -6.03 4.31
CA THR A 370 22.61 -7.47 4.40
C THR A 370 21.14 -7.66 4.77
N LEU A 371 20.41 -8.45 3.98
CA LEU A 371 18.99 -8.73 4.22
C LEU A 371 18.83 -10.14 4.79
N VAL A 372 18.25 -10.24 5.98
CA VAL A 372 17.87 -11.49 6.63
C VAL A 372 16.36 -11.62 6.57
N VAL A 373 15.85 -12.60 5.82
CA VAL A 373 14.41 -12.82 5.64
C VAL A 373 13.98 -14.05 6.44
N LEU A 374 12.99 -13.85 7.31
CA LEU A 374 12.27 -14.90 8.01
C LEU A 374 10.87 -14.99 7.39
N HIS A 375 10.58 -16.07 6.70
CA HIS A 375 9.23 -16.30 6.20
C HIS A 375 8.42 -17.12 7.21
N LEU A 376 7.09 -17.04 7.12
CA LEU A 376 6.19 -17.78 8.00
C LEU A 376 5.45 -18.97 7.39
N PHE A 377 5.93 -19.57 6.32
CA PHE A 377 5.41 -20.86 5.89
C PHE A 377 6.33 -22.01 6.33
N LYS A 378 5.80 -23.23 6.26
CA LYS A 378 6.55 -24.46 6.53
C LYS A 378 7.54 -24.74 5.40
N VAL A 379 8.77 -25.13 5.74
CA VAL A 379 9.84 -25.44 4.78
C VAL A 379 10.46 -26.81 5.02
N PRO A 380 11.24 -27.35 4.06
CA PRO A 380 11.97 -28.59 4.26
C PRO A 380 12.83 -28.55 5.54
N GLY A 381 12.63 -29.54 6.42
CA GLY A 381 13.31 -29.64 7.71
C GLY A 381 12.47 -29.21 8.92
N ASP A 382 11.34 -28.53 8.72
CA ASP A 382 10.36 -28.33 9.79
C ASP A 382 9.66 -29.66 10.16
N PRO A 383 9.18 -29.82 11.41
CA PRO A 383 8.50 -31.05 11.85
C PRO A 383 7.30 -31.42 10.96
N GLU A 384 7.19 -32.68 10.53
CA GLU A 384 6.11 -33.12 9.63
C GLU A 384 4.71 -32.89 10.22
N ASP A 385 4.53 -33.05 11.53
CA ASP A 385 3.30 -32.80 12.29
C ASP A 385 3.18 -31.34 12.78
N GLY A 386 4.18 -30.51 12.49
CA GLY A 386 4.20 -29.10 12.85
C GLY A 386 3.17 -28.27 12.09
N PHE A 387 2.71 -27.19 12.74
CA PHE A 387 1.77 -26.22 12.18
C PHE A 387 2.30 -25.60 10.89
N ASP A 388 1.48 -25.55 9.86
CA ASP A 388 1.76 -24.90 8.58
C ASP A 388 0.83 -23.69 8.39
N PRO A 389 1.32 -22.46 8.60
CA PRO A 389 0.50 -21.26 8.43
C PRO A 389 -0.02 -21.09 7.00
N MET A 390 0.77 -21.48 5.98
CA MET A 390 0.36 -21.34 4.59
C MET A 390 -0.70 -22.38 4.22
N GLY A 391 -0.50 -23.63 4.61
CA GLY A 391 -1.50 -24.68 4.47
C GLY A 391 -2.80 -24.34 5.20
N ASN A 392 -2.71 -23.74 6.40
CA ASN A 392 -3.86 -23.23 7.14
C ASN A 392 -4.59 -22.12 6.37
N ALA A 393 -3.86 -21.12 5.85
CA ALA A 393 -4.44 -20.04 5.04
C ALA A 393 -5.13 -20.56 3.77
N GLN A 394 -4.47 -21.45 3.02
CA GLN A 394 -4.99 -22.05 1.79
C GLN A 394 -6.24 -22.92 2.03
N ALA A 395 -6.37 -23.51 3.23
CA ALA A 395 -7.56 -24.22 3.66
C ALA A 395 -8.71 -23.29 4.14
N GLY A 396 -8.54 -21.97 4.07
CA GLY A 396 -9.49 -20.99 4.59
C GLY A 396 -9.49 -20.90 6.12
N GLY A 397 -8.39 -21.30 6.76
CA GLY A 397 -8.20 -21.23 8.20
C GLY A 397 -7.88 -19.82 8.70
N PHE A 398 -7.53 -19.73 9.99
CA PHE A 398 -7.36 -18.46 10.68
C PHE A 398 -6.17 -17.62 10.18
N CYS A 399 -5.20 -18.23 9.48
CA CYS A 399 -4.06 -17.54 8.86
C CYS A 399 -4.38 -16.88 7.50
N ALA A 400 -5.56 -17.14 6.92
CA ALA A 400 -5.96 -16.50 5.67
C ALA A 400 -6.08 -14.98 5.85
N VAL A 401 -5.69 -14.18 4.85
CA VAL A 401 -5.72 -12.70 4.93
C VAL A 401 -7.10 -12.15 5.31
N LEU A 402 -8.18 -12.82 4.91
CA LEU A 402 -9.55 -12.40 5.21
C LEU A 402 -10.07 -12.91 6.56
N SER A 403 -9.36 -13.83 7.21
CA SER A 403 -9.70 -14.24 8.56
C SER A 403 -9.32 -13.15 9.55
N ALA A 404 -10.32 -12.63 10.26
CA ALA A 404 -10.09 -11.67 11.34
C ALA A 404 -10.76 -12.12 12.66
N LYS A 405 -10.88 -13.44 12.84
CA LYS A 405 -11.25 -14.08 14.11
C LYS A 405 -10.16 -15.08 14.48
N TYR A 406 -9.65 -14.93 15.70
CA TYR A 406 -8.70 -15.85 16.30
C TYR A 406 -9.31 -16.34 17.62
N THR A 407 -9.32 -17.66 17.82
CA THR A 407 -9.44 -18.19 19.19
C THR A 407 -8.13 -17.94 19.95
N PRO A 408 -8.12 -17.98 21.29
CA PRO A 408 -6.88 -17.93 22.06
C PRO A 408 -5.87 -19.00 21.61
N GLU A 409 -6.36 -20.20 21.27
CA GLU A 409 -5.52 -21.30 20.80
C GLU A 409 -4.91 -21.03 19.42
N ASP A 410 -5.68 -20.43 18.49
CA ASP A 410 -5.17 -20.01 17.18
C ASP A 410 -4.06 -18.97 17.32
N TYR A 411 -4.29 -17.98 18.19
CA TYR A 411 -3.32 -16.93 18.50
C TYR A 411 -2.01 -17.51 19.07
N ASP A 412 -2.12 -18.36 20.10
CA ASP A 412 -0.97 -18.98 20.74
C ASP A 412 -0.20 -19.89 19.78
N THR A 413 -0.90 -20.59 18.88
CA THR A 413 -0.29 -21.42 17.84
C THR A 413 0.57 -20.59 16.89
N LEU A 414 0.04 -19.48 16.37
CA LEU A 414 0.77 -18.61 15.46
C LEU A 414 1.92 -17.87 16.16
N VAL A 415 1.73 -17.42 17.40
CA VAL A 415 2.79 -16.79 18.22
C VAL A 415 3.92 -17.77 18.49
N LYS A 416 3.60 -19.03 18.86
CA LYS A 416 4.60 -20.07 19.07
C LYS A 416 5.42 -20.31 17.81
N PHE A 417 4.77 -20.47 16.66
CA PHE A 417 5.44 -20.66 15.38
C PHE A 417 6.39 -19.49 15.05
N ASN A 418 5.92 -18.24 15.19
CA ASN A 418 6.73 -17.04 14.99
C ASN A 418 7.96 -17.01 15.90
N ARG A 419 7.76 -17.33 17.17
CA ARG A 419 8.83 -17.34 18.18
C ARG A 419 9.88 -18.38 17.87
N GLU A 420 9.48 -19.60 17.50
CA GLU A 420 10.41 -20.67 17.12
C GLU A 420 11.21 -20.27 15.87
N ARG A 421 10.55 -19.69 14.87
CA ARG A 421 11.22 -19.20 13.66
C ARG A 421 12.24 -18.10 13.98
N LEU A 422 11.87 -17.10 14.78
CA LEU A 422 12.79 -16.05 15.22
C LEU A 422 13.98 -16.61 16.01
N LEU A 423 13.74 -17.51 16.96
CA LEU A 423 14.80 -18.12 17.75
C LEU A 423 15.79 -18.91 16.88
N SER A 424 15.30 -19.60 15.84
CA SER A 424 16.17 -20.29 14.87
C SER A 424 17.03 -19.34 14.03
N ALA A 425 16.63 -18.06 13.92
CA ALA A 425 17.34 -17.04 13.15
C ALA A 425 18.44 -16.31 13.94
N VAL A 426 18.43 -16.40 15.27
CA VAL A 426 19.25 -15.54 16.15
C VAL A 426 20.73 -15.62 15.80
N ASP A 427 21.27 -16.81 15.55
CA ASP A 427 22.70 -16.96 15.25
C ASP A 427 23.06 -16.42 13.85
N LYS A 428 22.21 -16.65 12.84
CA LYS A 428 22.38 -16.05 11.50
C LYS A 428 22.29 -14.52 11.53
N ILE A 429 21.39 -13.97 12.36
CA ILE A 429 21.28 -12.51 12.56
C ILE A 429 22.55 -11.95 13.21
N LYS A 430 23.05 -12.60 14.28
CA LYS A 430 24.31 -12.20 14.92
C LYS A 430 25.48 -12.25 13.96
N GLU A 431 25.58 -13.30 13.15
CA GLU A 431 26.63 -13.45 12.15
C GLU A 431 26.55 -12.33 11.10
N ALA A 432 25.36 -12.04 10.56
CA ALA A 432 25.15 -10.94 9.63
C ALA A 432 25.57 -9.58 10.22
N MET A 433 25.27 -9.33 11.51
CA MET A 433 25.71 -8.12 12.20
C MET A 433 27.23 -8.09 12.40
N LEU A 434 27.84 -9.20 12.81
CA LEU A 434 29.29 -9.29 13.02
C LEU A 434 30.06 -9.07 11.72
N ASP A 435 29.58 -9.63 10.60
CA ASP A 435 30.24 -9.46 9.30
C ASP A 435 30.18 -8.01 8.83
N ARG A 436 29.06 -7.32 9.04
CA ARG A 436 28.94 -5.88 8.76
C ARG A 436 29.83 -5.03 9.65
N LEU A 437 29.94 -5.36 10.94
CA LEU A 437 30.84 -4.66 11.86
C LEU A 437 32.31 -4.86 11.47
N ARG A 438 32.70 -6.08 11.07
CA ARG A 438 34.07 -6.38 10.60
C ARG A 438 34.42 -5.67 9.29
N ALA A 439 33.45 -5.51 8.40
CA ALA A 439 33.65 -4.81 7.13
C ALA A 439 33.97 -3.31 7.32
N ARG A 440 33.49 -2.70 8.40
CA ARG A 440 33.66 -1.27 8.70
C ARG A 440 35.03 -0.87 9.29
N GLY A 441 35.82 -1.84 9.77
CA GLY A 441 37.12 -1.60 10.41
C GLY A 441 37.07 -1.65 11.93
#